data_AF-A0A7S7QIS2-F1
#
_entry.id   AF-A0A7S7QIS2-F1
#
_cell.length_a   1.000
_cell.length_b   1.000
_cell.length_c   1.000
_cell.angle_alpha   90.00
_cell.angle_beta   90.00
_cell.angle_gamma   90.00
#
_symmetry.space_group_name_H-M   'P 1'
#
loop_
_entity.id
_entity.type
_entity.pdbx_description
1 polymer ?
#
loop_
_entity_poly.entity_id
_entity_poly.type
_entity_poly.pdbx_seq_one_letter_code
_entity_poly.pdbx_strand_id
1 'polypeptide(L)'
;MMVLKQKPAALKSLALPADAQVAIVSKSVTALQKVREQNKQLTGQAFRFFSEAAKKTAVVNKDAFAPDARALAVLEGVRIAQEDLRRSGGAYDLDQVRTLLRGISRQAVDKRVQEGSLLAVPGPSNHRSFPTLQFNVDGAVVEGLKSVQEALPTNNPWTVLNFLAQPDDRLGGRKPIDLLREGKVELVVEAARRMAQQGA
;
A
#
# COMPACT_ATOMS: atom_id res chain seq x y z
N MET A 1 -16.75 47.55 -33.07
CA MET A 1 -16.81 46.36 -32.18
C MET A 1 -16.74 46.83 -30.75
N MET A 2 -17.80 46.63 -29.96
CA MET A 2 -17.88 47.10 -28.57
C MET A 2 -17.74 45.91 -27.62
N VAL A 3 -16.75 45.94 -26.72
CA VAL A 3 -16.49 44.85 -25.76
C VAL A 3 -16.94 45.30 -24.38
N LEU A 4 -18.01 44.70 -23.87
CA LEU A 4 -18.55 44.98 -22.54
C LEU A 4 -18.10 43.90 -21.55
N LYS A 5 -17.37 44.30 -20.50
CA LYS A 5 -17.00 43.42 -19.38
C LYS A 5 -17.98 43.65 -18.22
N GLN A 6 -19.08 42.91 -18.20
CA GLN A 6 -20.16 43.03 -17.20
C GLN A 6 -20.45 41.69 -16.54
N LYS A 7 -20.94 41.70 -15.29
CA LYS A 7 -21.45 40.49 -14.63
C LYS A 7 -22.77 40.04 -15.31
N PRO A 8 -23.09 38.73 -15.38
CA PRO A 8 -24.27 38.24 -16.12
C PRO A 8 -25.60 38.90 -15.72
N ALA A 9 -25.76 39.28 -14.44
CA ALA A 9 -26.97 39.92 -13.94
C ALA A 9 -27.20 41.34 -14.48
N ALA A 10 -26.13 42.06 -14.83
CA ALA A 10 -26.20 43.44 -15.34
C ALA A 10 -26.57 43.51 -16.84
N LEU A 11 -26.66 42.37 -17.52
CA LEU A 11 -27.01 42.27 -18.94
C LEU A 11 -28.53 42.19 -19.17
N LYS A 12 -29.34 42.05 -18.11
CA LYS A 12 -30.80 41.85 -18.21
C LYS A 12 -31.57 43.05 -18.76
N SER A 13 -31.04 44.26 -18.63
CA SER A 13 -31.70 45.51 -19.06
C SER A 13 -31.07 46.10 -20.33
N LEU A 14 -30.22 45.35 -21.02
CA LEU A 14 -29.54 45.83 -22.21
C LEU A 14 -30.45 45.67 -23.44
N ALA A 15 -31.01 46.76 -23.93
CA ALA A 15 -31.73 46.79 -25.20
C ALA A 15 -30.73 46.71 -26.35
N LEU A 16 -30.71 45.58 -27.06
CA LEU A 16 -29.87 45.38 -28.23
C LEU A 16 -30.69 45.63 -29.50
N PRO A 17 -30.13 46.30 -30.52
CA PRO A 17 -30.77 46.44 -31.81
C PRO A 17 -31.03 45.07 -32.47
N ALA A 18 -32.04 44.99 -33.35
CA ALA A 18 -32.50 43.74 -33.94
C ALA A 18 -31.43 43.01 -34.79
N ASP A 19 -30.45 43.74 -35.33
CA ASP A 19 -29.36 43.24 -36.17
C ASP A 19 -28.05 42.98 -35.39
N ALA A 20 -28.06 43.11 -34.06
CA ALA A 20 -26.87 42.95 -33.25
C ALA A 20 -26.40 41.49 -33.16
N GLN A 21 -25.10 41.26 -33.38
CA GLN A 21 -24.43 39.98 -33.13
C GLN A 21 -23.71 40.02 -31.77
N VAL A 22 -23.93 39.00 -30.95
CA VAL A 22 -23.39 38.96 -29.57
C VAL A 22 -22.45 37.76 -29.40
N ALA A 23 -21.24 38.04 -28.93
CA ALA A 23 -20.28 37.02 -28.54
C ALA A 23 -20.15 36.95 -27.01
N ILE A 24 -20.33 35.77 -26.42
CA ILE A 24 -20.18 35.55 -24.98
C ILE A 24 -18.89 34.75 -24.77
N VAL A 25 -17.93 35.34 -24.07
CA VAL A 25 -16.62 34.75 -23.79
C VAL A 25 -16.48 34.51 -22.29
N SER A 26 -16.11 33.30 -21.89
CA SER A 26 -15.88 32.96 -20.49
C SER A 26 -14.76 31.93 -20.35
N LYS A 27 -14.02 32.03 -19.25
CA LYS A 27 -12.99 31.06 -18.84
C LYS A 27 -13.59 29.83 -18.18
N SER A 28 -14.87 29.89 -17.79
CA SER A 28 -15.61 28.78 -17.18
C SER A 28 -16.60 28.18 -18.17
N VAL A 29 -16.35 26.92 -18.54
CA VAL A 29 -17.20 26.15 -19.45
C VAL A 29 -18.59 25.90 -18.85
N THR A 30 -18.67 25.69 -17.52
CA THR A 30 -19.94 25.47 -16.82
C THR A 30 -20.79 26.75 -16.76
N ALA A 31 -20.16 27.92 -16.65
CA ALA A 31 -20.87 29.19 -16.74
C ALA A 31 -21.45 29.42 -18.15
N LEU A 32 -20.73 29.06 -19.21
CA LEU A 32 -21.23 29.15 -20.59
C LEU A 32 -22.41 28.22 -20.83
N GLN A 33 -22.37 26.99 -20.28
CA GLN A 33 -23.46 26.03 -20.39
C GLN A 33 -24.75 26.56 -19.74
N LYS A 34 -24.67 27.11 -18.51
CA LYS A 34 -25.83 27.71 -17.83
C LYS A 34 -26.43 28.88 -18.59
N VAL A 35 -25.58 29.77 -19.12
CA VAL A 35 -26.04 30.93 -19.90
C VAL A 35 -26.69 30.49 -21.23
N ARG A 36 -26.18 29.42 -21.86
CA ARG A 36 -26.77 28.83 -23.06
C ARG A 36 -28.13 28.20 -22.78
N GLU A 37 -28.29 27.51 -21.65
CA GLU A 37 -29.56 26.87 -21.27
C GLU A 37 -30.64 27.88 -20.88
N GLN A 38 -30.27 28.94 -20.15
CA GLN A 38 -31.21 29.97 -19.70
C GLN A 38 -31.72 30.87 -20.83
N ASN A 39 -30.95 31.04 -21.92
CA ASN A 39 -31.30 31.93 -23.03
C ASN A 39 -31.77 31.17 -24.29
N LYS A 40 -32.21 29.91 -24.17
CA LYS A 40 -32.73 29.09 -25.28
C LYS A 40 -33.88 29.73 -26.07
N GLN A 41 -34.63 30.66 -25.47
CA GLN A 41 -35.81 31.31 -26.08
C GLN A 41 -35.51 32.65 -26.79
N LEU A 42 -34.26 33.13 -26.78
CA LEU A 42 -33.86 34.32 -27.56
C LEU A 42 -33.55 33.91 -29.01
N THR A 43 -34.52 33.26 -29.66
CA THR A 43 -34.52 32.89 -31.07
C THR A 43 -34.66 34.14 -31.93
N GLY A 44 -33.53 34.67 -32.40
CA GLY A 44 -33.49 35.78 -33.35
C GLY A 44 -32.11 36.44 -33.48
N GLN A 45 -31.25 36.35 -32.44
CA GLN A 45 -29.88 36.88 -32.48
C GLN A 45 -28.85 35.75 -32.52
N ALA A 46 -27.85 35.89 -33.40
CA ALA A 46 -26.78 34.90 -33.55
C ALA A 46 -25.77 35.00 -32.39
N PHE A 47 -26.03 34.29 -31.28
CA PHE A 47 -25.10 34.20 -30.16
C PHE A 47 -23.96 33.23 -30.47
N ARG A 48 -22.71 33.73 -30.48
CA ARG A 48 -21.51 32.89 -30.57
C ARG A 48 -20.83 32.78 -29.21
N PHE A 49 -20.68 31.56 -28.70
CA PHE A 49 -20.05 31.29 -27.40
C PHE A 49 -18.61 30.83 -27.62
N PHE A 50 -17.65 31.51 -26.99
CA PHE A 50 -16.24 31.13 -27.06
C PHE A 50 -15.72 30.82 -25.65
N SER A 51 -15.17 29.64 -25.44
CA SER A 51 -14.52 29.27 -24.18
C SER A 51 -13.01 29.42 -24.28
N GLU A 52 -12.42 30.23 -23.42
CA GLU A 52 -10.96 30.41 -23.33
C GLU A 52 -10.35 29.49 -22.24
N ALA A 53 -10.96 28.32 -22.02
CA ALA A 53 -10.44 27.33 -21.09
C ALA A 53 -9.30 26.56 -21.75
N ALA A 54 -8.08 27.08 -21.64
CA ALA A 54 -6.88 26.32 -21.98
C ALA A 54 -6.86 25.03 -21.14
N LYS A 55 -7.11 23.88 -21.79
CA LYS A 55 -6.86 22.57 -21.18
C LYS A 55 -5.36 22.48 -20.90
N LYS A 56 -4.96 22.73 -19.65
CA LYS A 56 -3.64 22.33 -19.15
C LYS A 56 -3.60 20.80 -19.15
N THR A 57 -3.16 20.21 -20.25
CA THR A 57 -2.86 18.79 -20.31
C THR A 57 -1.60 18.59 -19.47
N ALA A 58 -1.75 18.06 -18.26
CA ALA A 58 -0.59 17.68 -17.46
C ALA A 58 0.19 16.60 -18.22
N VAL A 59 1.41 16.92 -18.63
CA VAL A 59 2.32 15.95 -19.25
C VAL A 59 2.83 15.06 -18.12
N VAL A 60 2.11 13.97 -17.84
CA VAL A 60 2.51 12.96 -16.86
C VAL A 60 3.50 12.01 -17.53
N ASN A 61 4.74 11.96 -17.05
CA ASN A 61 5.71 10.98 -17.51
C ASN A 61 5.30 9.59 -17.01
N LYS A 62 4.84 8.72 -17.91
CA LYS A 62 4.39 7.36 -17.58
C LYS A 62 5.51 6.46 -17.08
N ASP A 63 6.75 6.69 -17.52
CA ASP A 63 7.90 5.86 -17.15
C ASP A 63 8.28 6.03 -15.67
N ALA A 64 7.94 7.18 -15.07
CA ALA A 64 8.12 7.41 -13.63
C ALA A 64 7.27 6.50 -12.73
N PHE A 65 6.27 5.81 -13.30
CA PHE A 65 5.39 4.86 -12.59
C PHE A 65 5.79 3.41 -12.84
N ALA A 66 6.78 3.14 -13.70
CA ALA A 66 7.30 1.80 -13.90
C ALA A 66 8.18 1.40 -12.71
N PRO A 67 7.98 0.21 -12.12
CA PRO A 67 8.86 -0.27 -11.06
C PRO A 67 10.26 -0.55 -11.61
N ASP A 68 11.28 -0.16 -10.86
CA ASP A 68 12.66 -0.51 -11.17
C ASP A 68 12.98 -1.96 -10.77
N ALA A 69 14.19 -2.42 -11.12
CA ALA A 69 14.64 -3.78 -10.81
C ALA A 69 14.60 -4.10 -9.31
N ARG A 70 14.87 -3.10 -8.45
CA ARG A 70 14.86 -3.26 -7.00
C ARG A 70 13.44 -3.43 -6.47
N ALA A 71 12.49 -2.63 -6.93
CA ALA A 71 11.08 -2.74 -6.57
C ALA A 71 10.51 -4.10 -7.01
N LEU A 72 10.88 -4.58 -8.20
CA LEU A 72 10.50 -5.91 -8.68
C LEU A 72 11.09 -7.04 -7.81
N ALA A 73 12.35 -6.92 -7.39
CA ALA A 73 12.97 -7.90 -6.50
C ALA A 73 12.29 -7.96 -5.13
N VAL A 74 11.87 -6.82 -4.58
CA VAL A 74 11.08 -6.77 -3.33
C VAL A 74 9.74 -7.47 -3.51
N LEU A 75 9.05 -7.22 -4.63
CA LEU A 75 7.77 -7.87 -4.93
C LEU A 75 7.91 -9.39 -5.04
N GLU A 76 8.93 -9.88 -5.73
CA GLU A 76 9.18 -11.32 -5.83
C GLU A 76 9.56 -11.92 -4.48
N GLY A 77 10.36 -11.21 -3.67
CA GLY A 77 10.68 -11.63 -2.31
C GLY A 77 9.43 -11.83 -1.44
N VAL A 78 8.44 -10.95 -1.54
CA VAL A 78 7.14 -11.12 -0.87
C VAL A 78 6.40 -12.36 -1.39
N ARG A 79 6.40 -12.59 -2.71
CA ARG A 79 5.74 -13.75 -3.33
C ARG A 79 6.35 -15.08 -2.87
N ILE A 80 7.69 -15.13 -2.80
CA ILE A 80 8.44 -16.29 -2.29
C ILE A 80 8.07 -16.53 -0.82
N ALA A 81 8.08 -15.48 0.01
CA ALA A 81 7.77 -15.63 1.43
C ALA A 81 6.31 -16.07 1.68
N GLN A 82 5.36 -15.66 0.84
CA GLN A 82 3.98 -16.17 0.89
C GLN A 82 3.88 -17.66 0.54
N GLU A 83 4.63 -18.11 -0.46
CA GLU A 83 4.70 -19.54 -0.81
C GLU A 83 5.39 -20.35 0.29
N ASP A 84 6.43 -19.79 0.92
CA ASP A 84 7.09 -20.38 2.09
C ASP A 84 6.14 -20.52 3.26
N LEU A 85 5.34 -19.48 3.53
CA LEU A 85 4.28 -19.52 4.53
C LEU A 85 3.33 -20.68 4.27
N ARG A 86 2.84 -20.80 3.03
CA ARG A 86 1.94 -21.88 2.61
C ARG A 86 2.57 -23.25 2.82
N ARG A 87 3.83 -23.44 2.39
CA ARG A 87 4.58 -24.70 2.55
C ARG A 87 4.88 -25.05 4.01
N SER A 88 4.95 -24.04 4.87
CA SER A 88 5.26 -24.21 6.29
C SER A 88 4.02 -24.43 7.17
N GLY A 89 2.85 -24.67 6.56
CA GLY A 89 1.60 -24.93 7.26
C GLY A 89 0.72 -23.70 7.46
N GLY A 90 0.98 -22.60 6.75
CA GLY A 90 0.14 -21.40 6.75
C GLY A 90 0.34 -20.51 7.98
N ALA A 91 -0.72 -19.84 8.38
CA ALA A 91 -0.73 -18.92 9.51
C ALA A 91 -2.04 -19.01 10.30
N TYR A 92 -1.95 -18.74 11.60
CA TYR A 92 -3.10 -18.47 12.45
C TYR A 92 -3.54 -17.01 12.34
N ASP A 93 -4.82 -16.75 12.59
CA ASP A 93 -5.32 -15.41 12.87
C ASP A 93 -5.13 -15.03 14.36
N LEU A 94 -5.48 -13.80 14.70
CA LEU A 94 -5.34 -13.28 16.07
C LEU A 94 -6.16 -14.07 17.09
N ASP A 95 -7.38 -14.47 16.77
CA ASP A 95 -8.27 -15.14 17.72
C ASP A 95 -7.85 -16.62 17.91
N GLN A 96 -7.33 -17.25 16.86
CA GLN A 96 -6.67 -18.55 16.92
C GLN A 96 -5.41 -18.52 17.79
N VAL A 97 -4.54 -17.52 17.63
CA VAL A 97 -3.34 -17.35 18.48
C VAL A 97 -3.73 -17.14 19.94
N ARG A 98 -4.77 -16.35 20.21
CA ARG A 98 -5.28 -16.17 21.58
C ARG A 98 -5.76 -17.49 22.17
N THR A 99 -6.50 -18.29 21.40
CA THR A 99 -6.93 -19.63 21.83
C THR A 99 -5.74 -20.53 22.11
N LEU A 100 -4.76 -20.57 21.21
CA LEU A 100 -3.53 -21.36 21.33
C LEU A 100 -2.73 -20.99 22.59
N LEU A 101 -2.63 -19.69 22.88
CA LEU A 101 -1.93 -19.14 24.02
C LEU A 101 -2.82 -19.00 25.26
N ARG A 102 -3.81 -19.90 25.43
CA ARG A 102 -4.65 -20.03 26.65
C ARG A 102 -5.46 -18.78 26.99
N GLY A 103 -5.98 -18.09 25.98
CA GLY A 103 -6.93 -17.00 26.13
C GLY A 103 -6.32 -15.64 26.46
N ILE A 104 -5.03 -15.42 26.19
CA ILE A 104 -4.41 -14.10 26.42
C ILE A 104 -5.14 -12.97 25.67
N SER A 105 -4.99 -11.76 26.19
CA SER A 105 -5.60 -10.57 25.58
C SER A 105 -4.94 -10.21 24.25
N ARG A 106 -5.66 -9.47 23.40
CA ARG A 106 -5.11 -8.91 22.14
C ARG A 106 -3.86 -8.05 22.42
N GLN A 107 -3.92 -7.23 23.47
CA GLN A 107 -2.79 -6.40 23.91
C GLN A 107 -1.57 -7.24 24.32
N ALA A 108 -1.77 -8.40 24.93
CA ALA A 108 -0.67 -9.30 25.28
C ALA A 108 -0.03 -9.93 24.02
N VAL A 109 -0.84 -10.29 23.02
CA VAL A 109 -0.32 -10.72 21.70
C VAL A 109 0.46 -9.58 21.05
N ASP A 110 -0.08 -8.37 21.04
CA ASP A 110 0.58 -7.20 20.45
C ASP A 110 1.91 -6.88 21.13
N LYS A 111 1.96 -6.98 22.47
CA LYS A 111 3.21 -6.82 23.23
C LYS A 111 4.25 -7.86 22.81
N ARG A 112 3.84 -9.13 22.64
CA ARG A 112 4.74 -10.20 22.18
C ARG A 112 5.28 -9.96 20.77
N VAL A 113 4.45 -9.45 19.87
CA VAL A 113 4.89 -9.03 18.54
C VAL A 113 5.89 -7.87 18.64
N GLN A 114 5.60 -6.87 19.47
CA GLN A 114 6.46 -5.70 19.64
C GLN A 114 7.83 -6.03 20.23
N GLU A 115 7.89 -6.96 21.19
CA GLU A 115 9.14 -7.39 21.80
C GLU A 115 9.88 -8.50 21.01
N GLY A 116 9.35 -8.90 19.85
CA GLY A 116 9.93 -9.94 19.00
C GLY A 116 9.78 -11.37 19.52
N SER A 117 9.00 -11.59 20.60
CA SER A 117 8.70 -12.94 21.09
C SER A 117 7.61 -13.65 20.29
N LEU A 118 7.01 -12.95 19.31
CA LEU A 118 6.08 -13.51 18.34
C LEU A 118 6.29 -12.85 16.97
N LEU A 119 6.24 -13.63 15.90
CA LEU A 119 6.29 -13.15 14.52
C LEU A 119 4.88 -12.97 13.96
N ALA A 120 4.59 -11.78 13.44
CA ALA A 120 3.37 -11.48 12.69
C ALA A 120 3.73 -10.97 11.29
N VAL A 121 3.12 -11.56 10.27
CA VAL A 121 3.22 -11.11 8.87
C VAL A 121 1.92 -10.43 8.44
N PRO A 122 1.96 -9.50 7.46
CA PRO A 122 0.76 -8.96 6.85
C PRO A 122 -0.06 -10.07 6.18
N GLY A 123 -1.32 -10.18 6.56
CA GLY A 123 -2.28 -11.16 6.04
C GLY A 123 -3.38 -10.54 5.18
N PRO A 124 -4.40 -11.35 4.82
CA PRO A 124 -5.57 -10.88 4.07
C PRO A 124 -6.24 -9.68 4.75
N SER A 125 -6.75 -8.74 3.95
CA SER A 125 -7.40 -7.51 4.44
C SER A 125 -6.54 -6.69 5.41
N ASN A 126 -5.21 -6.78 5.29
CA ASN A 126 -4.24 -6.12 6.16
C ASN A 126 -4.34 -6.51 7.64
N HIS A 127 -4.94 -7.67 7.94
CA HIS A 127 -4.93 -8.24 9.28
C HIS A 127 -3.58 -8.91 9.57
N ARG A 128 -3.21 -9.00 10.85
CA ARG A 128 -2.02 -9.77 11.26
C ARG A 128 -2.29 -11.25 11.11
N SER A 129 -1.34 -11.95 10.51
CA SER A 129 -1.29 -13.40 10.43
C SER A 129 -0.02 -13.90 11.13
N PHE A 130 -0.13 -15.02 11.83
CA PHE A 130 0.94 -15.55 12.68
C PHE A 130 1.40 -16.89 12.11
N PRO A 131 2.57 -16.95 11.45
CA PRO A 131 3.07 -18.18 10.82
C PRO A 131 3.03 -19.36 11.77
N THR A 132 2.46 -20.49 11.36
CA THR A 132 2.29 -21.66 12.24
C THR A 132 3.62 -22.28 12.66
N LEU A 133 4.66 -22.14 11.82
CA LEU A 133 6.00 -22.67 12.08
C LEU A 133 6.63 -22.20 13.40
N GLN A 134 6.23 -21.03 13.91
CA GLN A 134 6.79 -20.47 15.14
C GLN A 134 6.24 -21.13 16.41
N PHE A 135 5.26 -22.03 16.29
CA PHE A 135 4.65 -22.75 17.40
C PHE A 135 5.06 -24.23 17.37
N ASN A 136 5.23 -24.78 18.56
CA ASN A 136 5.39 -26.21 18.81
C ASN A 136 4.03 -26.92 18.77
N VAL A 137 4.06 -28.26 18.75
CA VAL A 137 2.85 -29.10 18.72
C VAL A 137 1.96 -28.88 19.94
N ASP A 138 2.54 -28.51 21.08
CA ASP A 138 1.83 -28.18 22.32
C ASP A 138 1.27 -26.74 22.36
N GLY A 139 1.50 -25.95 21.29
CA GLY A 139 1.08 -24.56 21.16
C GLY A 139 2.01 -23.54 21.81
N ALA A 140 3.13 -23.97 22.43
CA ALA A 140 4.15 -23.05 22.91
C ALA A 140 4.90 -22.41 21.73
N VAL A 141 5.41 -21.18 21.91
CA VAL A 141 6.27 -20.54 20.92
C VAL A 141 7.64 -21.21 20.96
N VAL A 142 8.24 -21.44 19.78
CA VAL A 142 9.59 -21.98 19.65
C VAL A 142 10.60 -21.08 20.38
N GLU A 143 11.42 -21.68 21.23
CA GLU A 143 12.43 -20.96 22.01
C GLU A 143 13.49 -20.33 21.11
N GLY A 144 14.07 -19.21 21.55
CA GLY A 144 15.09 -18.48 20.80
C GLY A 144 14.57 -17.59 19.68
N LEU A 145 13.26 -17.62 19.35
CA LEU A 145 12.67 -16.79 18.30
C LEU A 145 12.99 -15.29 18.48
N LYS A 146 12.87 -14.79 19.71
CA LYS A 146 13.20 -13.40 20.04
C LYS A 146 14.65 -13.05 19.72
N SER A 147 15.59 -13.86 20.22
CA SER A 147 17.01 -13.65 20.01
C SER A 147 17.40 -13.71 18.52
N VAL A 148 16.72 -14.56 17.74
CA VAL A 148 16.90 -14.62 16.28
C VAL A 148 16.39 -13.34 15.63
N GLN A 149 15.19 -12.87 15.96
CA GLN A 149 14.66 -11.62 15.42
C GLN A 149 15.55 -10.42 15.75
N GLU A 150 16.08 -10.34 16.97
CA GLU A 150 17.02 -9.29 17.39
C GLU A 150 18.37 -9.36 16.67
N ALA A 151 18.78 -10.54 16.21
CA ALA A 151 20.05 -10.76 15.53
C ALA A 151 20.01 -10.50 14.01
N LEU A 152 18.82 -10.49 13.41
CA LEU A 152 18.66 -10.22 11.99
C LEU A 152 18.85 -8.72 11.69
N PRO A 153 19.43 -8.35 10.53
CA PRO A 153 19.65 -6.95 10.14
C PRO A 153 18.36 -6.21 9.73
N THR A 154 17.20 -6.85 9.84
CA THR A 154 15.94 -6.32 9.34
C THR A 154 14.77 -6.72 10.23
N ASN A 155 13.82 -5.79 10.37
CA ASN A 155 12.55 -6.03 11.02
C ASN A 155 11.43 -6.36 10.01
N ASN A 156 11.78 -6.60 8.73
CA ASN A 156 10.79 -6.99 7.73
C ASN A 156 10.29 -8.41 8.04
N PRO A 157 8.99 -8.59 8.39
CA PRO A 157 8.48 -9.86 8.85
C PRO A 157 8.51 -10.95 7.76
N TRP A 158 8.45 -10.58 6.48
CA TRP A 158 8.61 -11.55 5.38
C TRP A 158 10.04 -12.07 5.26
N THR A 159 11.04 -11.22 5.51
CA THR A 159 12.44 -11.64 5.51
C THR A 159 12.75 -12.54 6.71
N VAL A 160 12.22 -12.21 7.89
CA VAL A 160 12.33 -13.07 9.08
C VAL A 160 11.68 -14.44 8.80
N LEU A 161 10.47 -14.46 8.24
CA LEU A 161 9.78 -15.70 7.87
C LEU A 161 10.62 -16.56 6.92
N ASN A 162 11.13 -15.96 5.84
CA ASN A 162 11.91 -16.67 4.84
C ASN A 162 13.18 -17.28 5.44
N PHE A 163 13.91 -16.52 6.26
CA PHE A 163 15.06 -17.05 7.01
C PHE A 163 14.67 -18.28 7.83
N LEU A 164 13.58 -18.21 8.60
CA LEU A 164 13.15 -19.32 9.45
C LEU A 164 12.70 -20.57 8.66
N ALA A 165 12.06 -20.36 7.50
CA ALA A 165 11.39 -21.41 6.73
C ALA A 165 12.29 -22.12 5.70
N GLN A 166 13.37 -21.46 5.26
CA GLN A 166 14.26 -21.95 4.21
C GLN A 166 15.54 -22.60 4.75
N PRO A 167 16.08 -23.61 4.04
CA PRO A 167 17.44 -24.10 4.28
C PRO A 167 18.47 -22.97 4.26
N ASP A 168 19.41 -23.01 5.19
CA ASP A 168 20.52 -22.05 5.26
C ASP A 168 21.87 -22.76 5.18
N ASP A 169 22.71 -22.37 4.23
CA ASP A 169 24.03 -22.96 4.02
C ASP A 169 24.95 -22.78 5.24
N ARG A 170 24.80 -21.67 5.99
CA ARG A 170 25.53 -21.42 7.25
C ARG A 170 25.16 -22.43 8.33
N LEU A 171 24.04 -23.12 8.17
CA LEU A 171 23.49 -24.13 9.06
C LEU A 171 23.54 -25.53 8.44
N GLY A 172 24.39 -25.73 7.43
CA GLY A 172 24.56 -27.01 6.76
C GLY A 172 23.35 -27.42 5.91
N GLY A 173 22.64 -26.46 5.31
CA GLY A 173 21.44 -26.70 4.51
C GLY A 173 20.22 -27.08 5.34
N ARG A 174 20.25 -26.81 6.65
CA ARG A 174 19.13 -27.04 7.57
C ARG A 174 18.31 -25.77 7.74
N LYS A 175 17.03 -25.93 8.02
CA LYS A 175 16.14 -24.80 8.32
C LYS A 175 16.41 -24.29 9.74
N PRO A 176 16.50 -22.96 9.95
CA PRO A 176 16.62 -22.39 11.28
C PRO A 176 15.52 -22.85 12.25
N ILE A 177 14.27 -22.92 11.81
CA ILE A 177 13.16 -23.28 12.71
C ILE A 177 13.29 -24.71 13.27
N ASP A 178 13.84 -25.64 12.50
CA ASP A 178 14.03 -27.02 12.95
C ASP A 178 15.18 -27.11 13.95
N LEU A 179 16.22 -26.30 13.77
CA LEU A 179 17.33 -26.20 14.73
C LEU A 179 16.90 -25.53 16.04
N LEU A 180 16.05 -24.51 15.98
CA LEU A 180 15.48 -23.89 17.18
C LEU A 180 14.66 -24.90 18.00
N ARG A 181 13.87 -25.74 17.33
CA ARG A 181 13.12 -26.84 17.99
C ARG A 181 14.03 -27.89 18.63
N GLU A 182 15.23 -28.08 18.12
CA GLU A 182 16.27 -28.93 18.72
C GLU A 182 17.03 -28.25 19.87
N GLY A 183 16.68 -27.01 20.22
CA GLY A 183 17.36 -26.22 21.25
C GLY A 183 18.70 -25.62 20.81
N LYS A 184 19.03 -25.65 19.51
CA LYS A 184 20.29 -25.11 18.96
C LYS A 184 20.20 -23.60 18.71
N VAL A 185 19.80 -22.85 19.75
CA VAL A 185 19.47 -21.42 19.65
C VAL A 185 20.68 -20.59 19.23
N GLU A 186 21.82 -20.77 19.90
CA GLU A 186 23.04 -19.99 19.67
C GLU A 186 23.54 -20.15 18.24
N LEU A 187 23.49 -21.38 17.72
CA LEU A 187 23.88 -21.68 16.34
C LEU A 187 23.05 -20.89 15.32
N VAL A 188 21.73 -20.81 15.53
CA VAL A 188 20.81 -20.08 14.65
C VAL A 188 21.00 -18.57 14.79
N VAL A 189 21.19 -18.07 16.01
CA VAL A 189 21.48 -16.65 16.27
C VAL A 189 22.76 -16.21 15.58
N GLU A 190 23.83 -17.00 15.64
CA GLU A 190 25.07 -16.70 14.95
C GLU A 190 24.92 -16.70 13.42
N ALA A 191 24.13 -17.64 12.87
CA ALA A 191 23.78 -17.61 11.45
C ALA A 191 23.03 -16.32 11.09
N ALA A 192 22.02 -15.92 11.88
CA ALA A 192 21.27 -14.68 11.67
C ALA A 192 22.17 -13.44 11.65
N ARG A 193 23.13 -13.34 12.60
CA ARG A 193 24.13 -12.25 12.65
C ARG A 193 24.99 -12.19 11.40
N ARG A 194 25.42 -13.35 10.87
CA ARG A 194 26.25 -13.41 9.64
C ARG A 194 25.49 -12.98 8.39
N MET A 195 24.15 -13.07 8.39
CA MET A 195 23.33 -12.54 7.29
C MET A 195 23.54 -11.03 7.12
N ALA A 196 23.70 -10.30 8.23
CA ALA A 196 23.96 -8.87 8.22
C ALA A 196 25.27 -8.49 7.52
N GLN A 197 26.25 -9.39 7.54
CA GLN A 197 27.59 -9.14 7.00
C GLN A 197 27.68 -9.39 5.49
N GLN A 198 26.77 -10.17 4.90
CA GLN A 198 26.76 -10.48 3.47
C GLN A 198 25.83 -9.57 2.64
N GLY A 199 25.02 -8.74 3.29
CA GLY A 199 24.09 -7.81 2.64
C GLY A 199 24.53 -6.34 2.66
N ALA A 200 25.74 -6.03 3.15
CA ALA A 200 26.32 -4.69 3.24
C ALA A 200 27.26 -4.38 2.06
#